data_AF-A0A9W8EB78-F1
#
_entry.id   AF-A0A9W8EB78-F1
#
_cell.length_a   1.000
_cell.length_b   1.000
_cell.length_c   1.000
_cell.angle_alpha   90.00
_cell.angle_beta   90.00
_cell.angle_gamma   90.00
#
_symmetry.space_group_name_H-M   'P 1'
#
loop_
_entity.id
_entity.type
_entity.pdbx_description
1 polymer ?
#
loop_
_entity_poly.entity_id
_entity_poly.type
_entity_poly.pdbx_seq_one_letter_code
_entity_poly.pdbx_strand_id
1 'polypeptide(L)'
;MALSRLSLPACLGRLTLASRPAVTPTVPAVGYATKTSKTKQTASAKKPKKRKAATKAKKPEFLLGRAVVKPPKTALKGYNVYIRERFQKEPHQGKASEALRHISQGWHQLSPAEQGAYNQRAAAATVERQQAAKDFYHNLPVAQLELENRRRRQLNKKKGTKLPMLKFPDFPKRGRNPFSIFLAEFIRSPSNQHQFDPSRLSTAFAAAGQKWRVMPEHEKSRYQEMAKKDHARYQGELKTFLANHA
;
A
#
# COMPACT_ATOMS: atom_id res chain seq x y z
N MET A 1 -2.94 -84.11 19.27
CA MET A 1 -1.84 -83.12 19.35
C MET A 1 -2.20 -82.12 20.41
N ALA A 2 -1.39 -82.10 21.47
CA ALA A 2 -1.62 -81.37 22.71
C ALA A 2 -0.82 -80.06 22.74
N LEU A 3 -1.18 -79.23 23.73
CA LEU A 3 -0.41 -78.13 24.32
C LEU A 3 -0.42 -76.80 23.53
N SER A 4 -0.44 -75.61 24.14
CA SER A 4 -0.81 -75.16 25.49
C SER A 4 -0.68 -73.64 25.49
N ARG A 5 -1.39 -73.03 26.42
CA ARG A 5 -1.46 -71.59 26.75
C ARG A 5 -0.10 -71.01 27.18
N LEU A 6 0.14 -69.75 26.81
CA LEU A 6 0.98 -68.75 27.49
C LEU A 6 0.31 -67.38 27.17
N SER A 7 -0.36 -66.60 28.01
CA SER A 7 -0.23 -66.16 29.41
C SER A 7 0.87 -65.11 29.70
N LEU A 8 0.41 -63.84 29.76
CA LEU A 8 0.89 -62.66 30.52
C LEU A 8 2.13 -61.88 30.01
N PRO A 9 2.35 -60.60 30.45
CA PRO A 9 1.47 -59.64 31.13
C PRO A 9 1.44 -58.21 30.53
N ALA A 10 0.46 -57.43 31.00
CA ALA A 10 0.39 -55.98 30.90
C ALA A 10 1.39 -55.29 31.84
N CYS A 11 2.11 -54.29 31.33
CA CYS A 11 2.82 -53.29 32.15
C CYS A 11 2.43 -51.88 31.68
N LEU A 12 1.53 -51.26 32.43
CA LEU A 12 1.24 -49.83 32.40
C LEU A 12 2.41 -49.07 33.01
N GLY A 13 3.28 -48.53 32.15
CA GLY A 13 4.33 -47.57 32.52
C GLY A 13 3.87 -46.15 32.22
N ARG A 14 3.33 -45.47 33.24
CA ARG A 14 2.95 -44.05 33.22
C ARG A 14 4.22 -43.20 33.15
N LEU A 15 4.67 -42.82 31.95
CA LEU A 15 5.74 -41.84 31.78
C LEU A 15 5.19 -40.43 32.04
N THR A 16 5.51 -39.90 33.21
CA THR A 16 5.27 -38.53 33.62
C THR A 16 6.12 -37.58 32.76
N LEU A 17 5.48 -36.56 32.21
CA LEU A 17 6.13 -35.46 31.49
C LEU A 17 6.93 -34.63 32.49
N ALA A 18 8.23 -34.88 32.59
CA ALA A 18 9.13 -34.02 33.34
C ALA A 18 9.34 -32.70 32.58
N SER A 19 8.80 -31.62 33.13
CA SER A 19 9.02 -30.23 32.72
C SER A 19 10.51 -29.92 32.68
N ARG A 20 11.05 -29.70 31.48
CA ARG A 20 12.42 -29.19 31.28
C ARG A 20 12.50 -27.76 31.80
N PRO A 21 13.49 -27.40 32.65
CA PRO A 21 13.69 -26.02 33.04
C PRO A 21 14.19 -25.20 31.83
N ALA A 22 13.59 -24.01 31.66
CA ALA A 22 13.96 -23.05 30.64
C ALA A 22 15.36 -22.49 30.89
N VAL A 23 16.34 -22.91 30.08
CA VAL A 23 17.65 -22.26 30.01
C VAL A 23 17.52 -21.08 29.05
N THR A 24 17.48 -19.87 29.59
CA THR A 24 17.62 -18.63 28.83
C THR A 24 19.09 -18.43 28.48
N PRO A 25 19.49 -18.31 27.20
CA PRO A 25 20.83 -17.83 26.87
C PRO A 25 20.91 -16.33 27.13
N THR A 26 21.56 -15.96 28.23
CA THR A 26 21.95 -14.58 28.55
C THR A 26 23.03 -14.14 27.56
N VAL A 27 22.65 -13.35 26.56
CA VAL A 27 23.60 -12.71 25.64
C VAL A 27 24.15 -11.46 26.33
N PRO A 28 25.48 -11.30 26.50
CA PRO A 28 26.04 -10.06 27.04
C PRO A 28 25.87 -8.92 26.03
N ALA A 29 25.26 -7.83 26.48
CA ALA A 29 25.11 -6.60 25.71
C ALA A 29 26.49 -5.94 25.52
N VAL A 30 27.08 -6.09 24.33
CA VAL A 30 28.24 -5.32 23.91
C VAL A 30 27.78 -3.89 23.60
N GLY A 31 27.95 -3.01 24.58
CA GLY A 31 27.77 -1.57 24.41
C GLY A 31 28.87 -1.00 23.51
N TYR A 32 28.51 -0.48 22.35
CA TYR A 32 29.41 0.34 21.55
C TYR A 32 29.55 1.71 22.21
N ALA A 33 30.62 1.89 22.99
CA ALA A 33 31.05 3.18 23.50
C ALA A 33 31.54 4.05 22.33
N THR A 34 30.75 5.05 21.94
CA THR A 34 31.21 6.12 21.05
C THR A 34 32.07 7.09 21.86
N LYS A 35 33.40 7.00 21.69
CA LYS A 35 34.33 8.02 22.18
C LYS A 35 34.10 9.29 21.37
N THR A 36 33.39 10.26 21.94
CA THR A 36 33.37 11.64 21.46
C THR A 36 34.43 12.42 22.22
N SER A 37 35.42 12.93 21.49
CA SER A 37 36.45 13.82 22.00
C SER A 37 35.83 15.17 22.38
N LYS A 38 36.08 15.61 23.63
CA LYS A 38 35.71 16.94 24.12
C LYS A 38 36.66 17.97 23.52
N THR A 39 36.18 18.76 22.55
CA THR A 39 36.80 20.04 22.20
C THR A 39 36.30 21.11 23.17
N LYS A 40 37.28 21.79 23.77
CA LYS A 40 37.20 22.88 24.75
C LYS A 40 36.28 24.01 24.27
N GLN A 41 35.20 24.29 25.00
CA GLN A 41 34.35 25.46 24.78
C GLN A 41 35.00 26.69 25.42
N THR A 42 35.35 27.69 24.60
CA THR A 42 35.59 29.06 25.06
C THR A 42 34.26 29.81 25.11
N ALA A 43 34.03 30.50 26.21
CA ALA A 43 32.82 31.27 26.48
C ALA A 43 32.71 32.46 25.52
N SER A 44 31.58 32.60 24.84
CA SER A 44 31.20 33.82 24.12
C SER A 44 29.80 34.27 24.51
N ALA A 45 29.67 35.59 24.68
CA ALA A 45 28.60 36.30 25.36
C ALA A 45 27.20 36.11 24.74
N LYS A 46 26.18 36.02 25.61
CA LYS A 46 24.76 35.95 25.25
C LYS A 46 24.29 37.27 24.61
N LYS A 47 23.95 37.23 23.32
CA LYS A 47 23.16 38.26 22.63
C LYS A 47 21.65 37.99 22.88
N PRO A 48 20.81 39.01 23.18
CA PRO A 48 19.41 38.77 23.51
C PRO A 48 18.59 38.38 22.28
N LYS A 49 17.89 37.24 22.36
CA LYS A 49 16.94 36.76 21.33
C LYS A 49 15.71 37.66 21.31
N LYS A 50 15.63 38.59 20.35
CA LYS A 50 14.34 39.19 19.93
C LYS A 50 13.43 38.06 19.42
N ARG A 51 12.44 37.67 20.22
CA ARG A 51 11.31 36.83 19.75
C ARG A 51 10.52 37.66 18.75
N LYS A 52 10.74 37.45 17.44
CA LYS A 52 9.74 37.86 16.46
C LYS A 52 8.56 36.91 16.62
N ALA A 53 7.48 37.41 17.21
CA ALA A 53 6.19 36.76 17.18
C ALA A 53 5.75 36.70 15.72
N ALA A 54 6.07 35.59 15.04
CA ALA A 54 5.42 35.25 13.78
C ALA A 54 3.97 34.93 14.13
N THR A 55 3.09 35.91 13.95
CA THR A 55 1.65 35.71 13.83
C THR A 55 1.46 34.60 12.81
N LYS A 56 1.15 33.38 13.27
CA LYS A 56 0.76 32.28 12.40
C LYS A 56 -0.52 32.73 11.72
N ALA A 57 -0.41 33.27 10.50
CA ALA A 57 -1.56 33.47 9.64
C ALA A 57 -2.33 32.14 9.63
N LYS A 58 -3.56 32.14 10.16
CA LYS A 58 -4.45 30.98 10.14
C LYS A 58 -4.56 30.58 8.67
N LYS A 59 -3.95 29.45 8.29
CA LYS A 59 -4.09 28.90 6.94
C LYS A 59 -5.60 28.81 6.67
N PRO A 60 -6.09 29.34 5.53
CA PRO A 60 -7.53 29.44 5.32
C PRO A 60 -8.15 28.05 5.43
N GLU A 61 -9.09 27.93 6.35
CA GLU A 61 -9.81 26.70 6.70
C GLU A 61 -10.73 26.21 5.57
N PHE A 62 -10.80 26.96 4.48
CA PHE A 62 -11.63 26.73 3.29
C PHE A 62 -11.48 25.33 2.68
N LEU A 63 -10.33 24.67 2.86
CA LEU A 63 -10.09 23.34 2.28
C LEU A 63 -10.85 22.21 2.99
N LEU A 64 -11.51 22.43 4.13
CA LEU A 64 -12.33 21.40 4.78
C LEU A 64 -13.78 21.34 4.26
N GLY A 65 -14.13 22.22 3.32
CA GLY A 65 -15.46 22.28 2.72
C GLY A 65 -15.74 21.13 1.75
N ARG A 66 -16.61 21.40 0.77
CA ARG A 66 -17.07 20.46 -0.26
C ARG A 66 -15.89 19.89 -1.07
N ALA A 67 -16.05 18.65 -1.53
CA ALA A 67 -15.07 18.02 -2.43
C ALA A 67 -14.92 18.82 -3.73
N VAL A 68 -13.67 19.09 -4.10
CA VAL A 68 -13.28 19.79 -5.34
C VAL A 68 -13.41 18.85 -6.54
N VAL A 69 -13.14 17.56 -6.32
CA VAL A 69 -13.13 16.51 -7.34
C VAL A 69 -13.85 15.28 -6.82
N LYS A 70 -14.83 14.76 -7.57
CA LYS A 70 -15.58 13.54 -7.25
C LYS A 70 -15.27 12.45 -8.29
N PRO A 71 -14.31 11.56 -8.01
CA PRO A 71 -13.96 10.50 -8.96
C PRO A 71 -15.15 9.55 -9.18
N PRO A 72 -15.44 9.16 -10.43
CA PRO A 72 -16.46 8.15 -10.73
C PRO A 72 -16.14 6.81 -10.04
N LYS A 73 -17.19 6.11 -9.60
CA LYS A 73 -17.05 4.74 -9.11
C LYS A 73 -16.93 3.81 -10.31
N THR A 74 -15.90 2.97 -10.35
CA THR A 74 -15.58 2.18 -11.54
C THR A 74 -16.32 0.85 -11.63
N ALA A 75 -16.66 0.20 -10.50
CA ALA A 75 -17.27 -1.12 -10.50
C ALA A 75 -18.75 -1.09 -10.08
N LEU A 76 -19.58 -1.87 -10.77
CA LEU A 76 -20.96 -2.17 -10.41
C LEU A 76 -21.15 -3.69 -10.34
N LYS A 77 -21.90 -4.16 -9.34
CA LYS A 77 -22.26 -5.58 -9.18
C LYS A 77 -23.74 -5.76 -9.55
N GLY A 78 -24.14 -6.97 -9.97
CA GLY A 78 -25.55 -7.25 -10.29
C GLY A 78 -26.50 -6.92 -9.16
N TYR A 79 -26.13 -7.28 -7.94
CA TYR A 79 -26.88 -6.93 -6.72
C TYR A 79 -27.12 -5.40 -6.58
N ASN A 80 -26.15 -4.56 -6.94
CA ASN A 80 -26.33 -3.11 -6.87
C ASN A 80 -27.33 -2.59 -7.90
N VAL A 81 -27.40 -3.21 -9.08
CA VAL A 81 -28.41 -2.89 -10.11
C VAL A 81 -29.78 -3.30 -9.62
N TYR A 82 -29.89 -4.51 -9.08
CA TYR A 82 -31.13 -5.04 -8.51
C TYR A 82 -31.68 -4.16 -7.38
N ILE A 83 -30.84 -3.78 -6.40
CA ILE A 83 -31.26 -2.87 -5.33
C ILE A 83 -31.80 -1.57 -5.91
N ARG A 84 -31.07 -0.94 -6.84
CA ARG A 84 -31.48 0.34 -7.42
C ARG A 84 -32.83 0.22 -8.14
N GLU A 85 -33.04 -0.86 -8.88
CA GLU A 85 -34.29 -1.12 -9.58
C GLU A 85 -35.45 -1.35 -8.60
N ARG A 86 -35.24 -2.12 -7.53
CA ARG A 86 -36.27 -2.40 -6.51
C ARG A 86 -36.63 -1.18 -5.70
N PHE A 87 -35.66 -0.38 -5.26
CA PHE A 87 -35.92 0.88 -4.56
C PHE A 87 -36.65 1.92 -5.42
N GLN A 88 -36.54 1.84 -6.75
CA GLN A 88 -37.28 2.72 -7.67
C GLN A 88 -38.72 2.26 -7.88
N LYS A 89 -38.94 0.94 -7.99
CA LYS A 89 -40.27 0.35 -8.20
C LYS A 89 -41.12 0.35 -6.94
N GLU A 90 -40.49 0.11 -5.79
CA GLU A 90 -41.15 0.03 -4.49
C GLU A 90 -40.59 1.16 -3.61
N PRO A 91 -41.19 2.36 -3.64
CA PRO A 91 -40.82 3.42 -2.72
C PRO A 91 -41.09 2.91 -1.30
N HIS A 92 -40.02 2.77 -0.54
CA HIS A 92 -40.10 2.30 0.83
C HIS A 92 -40.63 3.40 1.75
N GLN A 93 -41.49 3.00 2.69
CA GLN A 93 -41.91 3.85 3.79
C GLN A 93 -41.07 3.53 5.03
N GLY A 94 -40.69 4.56 5.79
CA GLY A 94 -39.87 4.38 6.99
C GLY A 94 -38.36 4.29 6.72
N LYS A 95 -37.66 3.44 7.46
CA LYS A 95 -36.18 3.38 7.43
C LYS A 95 -35.70 2.60 6.21
N ALA A 96 -34.84 3.24 5.40
CA ALA A 96 -34.21 2.61 4.23
C ALA A 96 -33.46 1.29 4.54
N SER A 97 -32.99 1.11 5.79
CA SER A 97 -32.34 -0.13 6.23
C SER A 97 -33.28 -1.33 6.24
N GLU A 98 -34.55 -1.14 6.60
CA GLU A 98 -35.55 -2.21 6.66
C GLU A 98 -35.95 -2.63 5.24
N ALA A 99 -36.17 -1.65 4.36
CA ALA A 99 -36.41 -1.89 2.93
C ALA A 99 -35.24 -2.63 2.26
N LEU A 100 -33.99 -2.22 2.55
CA LEU A 100 -32.81 -2.90 2.04
C LEU A 100 -32.74 -4.36 2.52
N ARG A 101 -33.14 -4.64 3.76
CA ARG A 101 -33.19 -6.01 4.29
C ARG A 101 -34.19 -6.87 3.52
N HIS A 102 -35.39 -6.36 3.26
CA HIS A 102 -36.40 -7.07 2.45
C HIS A 102 -35.94 -7.29 1.01
N ILE A 103 -35.37 -6.26 0.36
CA ILE A 103 -34.82 -6.39 -0.99
C ILE A 103 -33.66 -7.39 -1.02
N SER A 104 -32.80 -7.39 0.00
CA SER A 104 -31.70 -8.36 0.11
C SER A 104 -32.21 -9.81 0.21
N GLN A 105 -33.29 -10.05 0.95
CA GLN A 105 -33.93 -11.37 1.01
C GLN A 105 -34.44 -11.78 -0.38
N GLY A 106 -35.07 -10.86 -1.10
CA GLY A 106 -35.52 -11.07 -2.48
C GLY A 106 -34.39 -11.45 -3.44
N TRP A 107 -33.20 -10.85 -3.33
CA TRP A 107 -32.04 -11.22 -4.17
C TRP A 107 -31.61 -12.68 -3.98
N HIS A 108 -31.63 -13.19 -2.74
CA HIS A 108 -31.26 -14.57 -2.45
C HIS A 108 -32.31 -15.59 -2.90
N GLN A 109 -33.56 -15.15 -3.08
CA GLN A 109 -34.66 -15.98 -3.60
C GLN A 109 -34.69 -16.03 -5.14
N LEU A 110 -34.00 -15.10 -5.83
CA LEU A 110 -33.91 -15.12 -7.29
C LEU A 110 -33.19 -16.37 -7.80
N SER A 111 -33.62 -16.84 -8.96
CA SER A 111 -32.93 -17.93 -9.66
C SER A 111 -31.52 -17.52 -10.08
N PRO A 112 -30.59 -18.49 -10.23
CA PRO A 112 -29.24 -18.21 -10.73
C PRO A 112 -29.24 -17.53 -12.12
N ALA A 113 -30.23 -17.85 -12.96
CA ALA A 113 -30.39 -17.24 -14.28
C ALA A 113 -30.73 -15.75 -14.18
N GLU A 114 -31.66 -15.36 -13.32
CA GLU A 114 -32.02 -13.96 -13.09
C GLU A 114 -30.87 -13.17 -12.48
N GLN A 115 -30.19 -13.74 -11.48
CA GLN A 115 -28.98 -13.14 -10.91
C GLN A 115 -27.90 -12.94 -11.99
N GLY A 116 -27.76 -13.92 -12.90
CA GLY A 116 -26.91 -13.83 -14.08
C GLY A 116 -27.23 -12.65 -14.98
N ALA A 117 -28.51 -12.42 -15.29
CA ALA A 117 -28.95 -11.27 -16.09
C ALA A 117 -28.61 -9.92 -15.42
N TYR A 118 -28.78 -9.81 -14.10
CA TYR A 118 -28.35 -8.61 -13.36
C TYR A 118 -26.82 -8.43 -13.39
N ASN A 119 -26.06 -9.52 -13.28
CA ASN A 119 -24.59 -9.46 -13.35
C ASN A 119 -24.12 -9.03 -14.74
N GLN A 120 -24.75 -9.50 -15.82
CA GLN A 120 -24.47 -9.06 -17.19
C GLN A 120 -24.77 -7.57 -17.38
N ARG A 121 -25.95 -7.10 -16.93
CA ARG A 121 -26.28 -5.66 -16.94
C ARG A 121 -25.27 -4.82 -16.14
N ALA A 122 -24.84 -5.32 -14.99
CA ALA A 122 -23.83 -4.65 -14.18
C ALA A 122 -22.44 -4.65 -14.82
N ALA A 123 -22.08 -5.70 -15.56
CA ALA A 123 -20.83 -5.75 -16.31
C ALA A 123 -20.83 -4.70 -17.44
N ALA A 124 -21.91 -4.59 -18.22
CA ALA A 124 -22.07 -3.56 -19.24
C ALA A 124 -21.95 -2.14 -18.64
N ALA A 125 -22.71 -1.85 -17.58
CA ALA A 125 -22.64 -0.56 -16.88
C ALA A 125 -21.27 -0.30 -16.20
N THR A 126 -20.51 -1.36 -15.88
CA THR A 126 -19.13 -1.23 -15.36
C THR A 126 -18.19 -0.76 -16.45
N VAL A 127 -18.33 -1.25 -17.69
CA VAL A 127 -17.52 -0.78 -18.82
C VAL A 127 -17.75 0.71 -19.06
N GLU A 128 -19.00 1.15 -19.10
CA GLU A 128 -19.36 2.57 -19.24
C GLU A 128 -18.75 3.42 -18.12
N ARG A 129 -18.81 2.96 -16.86
CA ARG A 129 -18.20 3.65 -15.73
C ARG A 129 -16.69 3.71 -15.80
N GLN A 130 -16.04 2.68 -16.32
CA GLN A 130 -14.61 2.67 -16.52
C GLN A 130 -14.20 3.66 -17.61
N GLN A 131 -14.96 3.74 -18.71
CA GLN A 131 -14.76 4.75 -19.75
C GLN A 131 -14.95 6.16 -19.19
N ALA A 132 -16.08 6.43 -18.51
CA ALA A 132 -16.32 7.71 -17.87
C ALA A 132 -15.24 8.07 -16.83
N ALA A 133 -14.67 7.07 -16.13
CA ALA A 133 -13.53 7.29 -15.24
C ALA A 133 -12.24 7.65 -16.00
N LYS A 134 -11.96 6.99 -17.13
CA LYS A 134 -10.81 7.34 -17.99
C LYS A 134 -10.95 8.77 -18.51
N ASP A 135 -12.11 9.11 -19.07
CA ASP A 135 -12.39 10.45 -19.61
C ASP A 135 -12.30 11.51 -18.52
N PHE A 136 -12.80 11.18 -17.32
CA PHE A 136 -12.68 12.04 -16.16
C PHE A 136 -11.22 12.31 -15.78
N TYR A 137 -10.35 11.30 -15.75
CA TYR A 137 -8.93 11.52 -15.41
C TYR A 137 -8.18 12.20 -16.55
N HIS A 138 -8.48 11.87 -17.80
CA HIS A 138 -7.90 12.53 -18.98
C HIS A 138 -8.14 14.05 -18.93
N ASN A 139 -9.37 14.47 -18.63
CA ASN A 139 -9.75 15.89 -18.64
C ASN A 139 -9.55 16.60 -17.30
N LEU A 140 -8.98 15.94 -16.29
CA LEU A 140 -8.80 16.52 -14.96
C LEU A 140 -7.47 17.30 -14.87
N PRO A 141 -7.49 18.62 -14.58
CA PRO A 141 -6.26 19.38 -14.41
C PRO A 141 -5.46 18.92 -13.19
N VAL A 142 -4.13 18.87 -13.33
CA VAL A 142 -3.23 18.44 -12.23
C VAL A 142 -3.42 19.28 -10.98
N ALA A 143 -3.56 20.60 -11.13
CA ALA A 143 -3.77 21.53 -10.02
C ALA A 143 -5.04 21.21 -9.22
N GLN A 144 -6.11 20.76 -9.88
CA GLN A 144 -7.38 20.44 -9.24
C GLN A 144 -7.26 19.15 -8.40
N LEU A 145 -6.57 18.13 -8.92
CA LEU A 145 -6.28 16.90 -8.18
C LEU A 145 -5.38 17.17 -6.96
N GLU A 146 -4.37 18.03 -7.12
CA GLU A 146 -3.49 18.44 -6.01
C GLU A 146 -4.25 19.18 -4.91
N LEU A 147 -5.17 20.07 -5.30
CA LEU A 147 -6.02 20.80 -4.35
C LEU A 147 -6.91 19.84 -3.55
N GLU A 148 -7.56 18.88 -4.23
CA GLU A 148 -8.37 17.87 -3.56
C GLU A 148 -7.51 16.97 -2.64
N ASN A 149 -6.31 16.57 -3.08
CA ASN A 149 -5.39 15.78 -2.24
C ASN A 149 -4.90 16.56 -1.02
N ARG A 150 -4.63 17.87 -1.17
CA ARG A 150 -4.32 18.76 -0.04
C ARG A 150 -5.47 18.78 0.97
N ARG A 151 -6.71 18.91 0.49
CA ARG A 151 -7.91 18.81 1.33
C ARG A 151 -8.00 17.46 2.02
N ARG A 152 -7.84 16.33 1.31
CA ARG A 152 -7.90 14.99 1.92
C ARG A 152 -6.85 14.79 3.00
N ARG A 153 -5.61 15.27 2.80
CA ARG A 153 -4.56 15.24 3.84
C ARG A 153 -4.97 16.01 5.09
N GLN A 154 -5.57 17.19 4.92
CA GLN A 154 -6.03 17.99 6.05
C GLN A 154 -7.22 17.35 6.77
N LEU A 155 -8.16 16.75 6.04
CA LEU A 155 -9.27 15.99 6.63
C LEU A 155 -8.75 14.80 7.43
N ASN A 156 -7.84 14.02 6.86
CA ASN A 156 -7.25 12.88 7.56
C ASN A 156 -6.51 13.31 8.83
N LYS A 157 -5.83 14.46 8.79
CA LYS A 157 -5.13 15.02 9.96
C LYS A 157 -6.07 15.58 11.03
N LYS A 158 -7.10 16.34 10.65
CA LYS A 158 -7.98 17.05 11.59
C LYS A 158 -9.14 16.19 12.09
N LYS A 159 -9.79 15.43 11.20
CA LYS A 159 -10.99 14.64 11.48
C LYS A 159 -10.69 13.14 11.66
N GLY A 160 -9.43 12.72 11.56
CA GLY A 160 -9.06 11.30 11.65
C GLY A 160 -9.62 10.43 10.52
N THR A 161 -10.09 11.03 9.42
CA THR A 161 -10.59 10.27 8.27
C THR A 161 -9.45 9.48 7.62
N LYS A 162 -9.76 8.38 6.92
CA LYS A 162 -8.78 7.55 6.19
C LYS A 162 -9.01 7.64 4.68
N LEU A 163 -9.14 8.86 4.16
CA LEU A 163 -9.37 9.07 2.73
C LEU A 163 -8.08 8.80 1.93
N PRO A 164 -8.11 7.94 0.90
CA PRO A 164 -6.95 7.71 0.05
C PRO A 164 -6.63 8.94 -0.82
N MET A 165 -5.36 9.12 -1.16
CA MET A 165 -4.94 10.15 -2.13
C MET A 165 -5.27 9.69 -3.54
N LEU A 166 -5.83 10.59 -4.36
CA LEU A 166 -6.02 10.33 -5.79
C LEU A 166 -4.70 10.40 -6.52
N LYS A 167 -4.62 9.60 -7.58
CA LYS A 167 -3.50 9.55 -8.51
C LYS A 167 -4.08 9.38 -9.90
N PHE A 168 -3.45 10.01 -10.88
CA PHE A 168 -3.76 9.78 -12.28
C PHE A 168 -3.33 8.34 -12.66
N PRO A 169 -4.18 7.56 -13.35
CA PRO A 169 -3.85 6.19 -13.79
C PRO A 169 -2.65 6.12 -14.73
N ASP A 170 -2.46 7.16 -15.54
CA ASP A 170 -1.45 7.36 -16.56
C ASP A 170 -0.24 8.19 -16.08
N PHE A 171 -0.18 8.52 -14.78
CA PHE A 171 0.95 9.25 -14.22
C PHE A 171 2.27 8.49 -14.46
N PRO A 172 3.29 9.12 -15.08
CA PRO A 172 4.56 8.48 -15.40
C PRO A 172 5.24 7.84 -14.19
N LYS A 173 5.74 6.62 -14.37
CA LYS A 173 6.51 5.93 -13.32
C LYS A 173 7.84 6.66 -13.11
N ARG A 174 8.18 6.92 -11.85
CA ARG A 174 9.42 7.59 -11.47
C ARG A 174 10.63 6.88 -12.06
N GLY A 175 11.64 7.68 -12.40
CA GLY A 175 12.94 7.18 -12.83
C GLY A 175 13.56 6.23 -11.80
N ARG A 176 14.17 5.15 -12.27
CA ARG A 176 14.86 4.13 -11.48
C ARG A 176 16.19 4.70 -10.98
N ASN A 177 16.48 4.46 -9.71
CA ASN A 177 17.79 4.80 -9.15
C ASN A 177 18.85 3.74 -9.56
N PRO A 178 20.16 4.05 -9.45
CA PRO A 178 21.22 3.14 -9.89
C PRO A 178 21.11 1.75 -9.24
N PHE A 179 20.82 1.71 -7.94
CA PHE A 179 20.66 0.46 -7.20
C PHE A 179 19.47 -0.37 -7.69
N SER A 180 18.33 0.23 -8.05
CA SER A 180 17.15 -0.47 -8.57
C SER A 180 17.43 -1.12 -9.92
N ILE A 181 18.29 -0.50 -10.73
CA ILE A 181 18.72 -1.06 -12.01
C ILE A 181 19.66 -2.26 -11.76
N PHE A 182 20.68 -2.06 -10.93
CA PHE A 182 21.56 -3.14 -10.47
C PHE A 182 20.79 -4.31 -9.87
N LEU A 183 19.83 -4.03 -9.00
CA LEU A 183 19.04 -5.03 -8.30
C LEU A 183 18.22 -5.88 -9.26
N ALA A 184 17.64 -5.28 -10.31
CA ALA A 184 16.93 -6.05 -11.32
C ALA A 184 17.86 -6.91 -12.17
N GLU A 185 19.07 -6.43 -12.47
CA GLU A 185 20.09 -7.26 -13.14
C GLU A 185 20.59 -8.38 -12.22
N PHE A 186 20.81 -8.08 -10.94
CA PHE A 186 21.28 -9.02 -9.93
C PHE A 186 20.29 -10.17 -9.73
N ILE A 187 18.97 -9.86 -9.67
CA ILE A 187 17.89 -10.85 -9.56
C ILE A 187 17.77 -11.69 -10.85
N ARG A 188 17.99 -11.09 -12.03
CA ARG A 188 17.90 -11.80 -13.32
C ARG A 188 19.12 -12.68 -13.61
N SER A 189 20.25 -12.42 -12.96
CA SER A 189 21.49 -13.16 -13.19
C SER A 189 21.31 -14.64 -12.80
N PRO A 190 21.62 -15.61 -13.70
CA PRO A 190 21.44 -17.05 -13.45
C PRO A 190 22.18 -17.51 -12.18
N SER A 191 23.35 -16.93 -11.90
CA SER A 191 24.16 -17.26 -10.72
C SER A 191 23.49 -16.94 -9.39
N ASN A 192 22.55 -15.99 -9.38
CA ASN A 192 21.82 -15.56 -8.18
C ASN A 192 20.36 -16.03 -8.18
N GLN A 193 19.90 -16.67 -9.25
CA GLN A 193 18.51 -17.12 -9.39
C GLN A 193 18.14 -18.14 -8.31
N HIS A 194 19.08 -19.01 -7.92
CA HIS A 194 18.91 -19.94 -6.79
C HIS A 194 18.80 -19.27 -5.42
N GLN A 195 19.30 -18.03 -5.29
CA GLN A 195 19.19 -17.23 -4.06
C GLN A 195 17.88 -16.42 -4.03
N PHE A 196 17.21 -16.29 -5.17
CA PHE A 196 15.96 -15.56 -5.31
C PHE A 196 14.77 -16.52 -5.20
N ASP A 197 14.52 -17.00 -3.98
CA ASP A 197 13.25 -17.65 -3.64
C ASP A 197 12.19 -16.56 -3.38
N PRO A 198 11.04 -16.55 -4.09
CA PRO A 198 9.95 -15.60 -3.84
C PRO A 198 9.44 -15.61 -2.39
N SER A 199 9.66 -16.70 -1.64
CA SER A 199 9.34 -16.78 -0.22
C SER A 199 10.37 -16.10 0.69
N ARG A 200 11.61 -15.88 0.20
CA ARG A 200 12.74 -15.30 0.94
C ARG A 200 13.34 -14.06 0.28
N LEU A 201 12.50 -13.21 -0.31
CA LEU A 201 12.94 -11.97 -0.97
C LEU A 201 13.88 -11.10 -0.09
N SER A 202 13.63 -11.04 1.22
CA SER A 202 14.44 -10.28 2.17
C SER A 202 15.94 -10.64 2.13
N THR A 203 16.27 -11.93 2.07
CA THR A 203 17.67 -12.39 2.08
C THR A 203 18.38 -12.05 0.77
N ALA A 204 17.69 -12.20 -0.36
CA ALA A 204 18.21 -11.82 -1.67
C ALA A 204 18.47 -10.29 -1.77
N PHE A 205 17.54 -9.47 -1.26
CA PHE A 205 17.73 -8.02 -1.21
C PHE A 205 18.90 -7.62 -0.31
N ALA A 206 19.09 -8.32 0.82
CA ALA A 206 20.23 -8.09 1.71
C ALA A 206 21.57 -8.43 1.03
N ALA A 207 21.66 -9.58 0.35
CA ALA A 207 22.85 -9.99 -0.40
C ALA A 207 23.18 -9.00 -1.54
N ALA A 208 22.16 -8.58 -2.30
CA ALA A 208 22.32 -7.55 -3.33
C ALA A 208 22.82 -6.22 -2.73
N GLY A 209 22.28 -5.82 -1.58
CA GLY A 209 22.70 -4.62 -0.86
C GLY A 209 24.16 -4.68 -0.39
N GLN A 210 24.62 -5.83 0.10
CA GLN A 210 26.03 -6.04 0.48
C GLN A 210 26.95 -5.96 -0.74
N LYS A 211 26.60 -6.65 -1.83
CA LYS A 211 27.38 -6.60 -3.08
C LYS A 211 27.48 -5.18 -3.64
N TRP A 212 26.36 -4.44 -3.65
CA TRP A 212 26.35 -3.04 -4.08
C TRP A 212 27.25 -2.14 -3.23
N ARG A 213 27.36 -2.38 -1.92
CA ARG A 213 28.23 -1.58 -1.04
C ARG A 213 29.71 -1.78 -1.38
N VAL A 214 30.14 -3.03 -1.58
CA VAL A 214 31.54 -3.40 -1.85
C VAL A 214 31.95 -3.13 -3.30
N MET A 215 30.98 -3.05 -4.23
CA MET A 215 31.23 -2.80 -5.64
C MET A 215 32.03 -1.50 -5.88
N PRO A 216 33.06 -1.52 -6.73
CA PRO A 216 33.88 -0.35 -7.02
C PRO A 216 33.11 0.71 -7.84
N GLU A 217 33.56 1.96 -7.76
CA GLU A 217 32.82 3.08 -8.36
C GLU A 217 32.73 2.99 -9.89
N HIS A 218 33.72 2.40 -10.55
CA HIS A 218 33.68 2.20 -12.01
C HIS A 218 32.55 1.26 -12.44
N GLU A 219 32.28 0.19 -11.70
CA GLU A 219 31.14 -0.71 -11.95
C GLU A 219 29.81 0.00 -11.64
N LYS A 220 29.79 0.82 -10.58
CA LYS A 220 28.62 1.65 -10.24
C LYS A 220 28.34 2.72 -11.29
N SER A 221 29.37 3.26 -11.96
CA SER A 221 29.25 4.31 -12.96
C SER A 221 28.29 3.90 -14.09
N ARG A 222 28.37 2.65 -14.55
CA ARG A 222 27.43 2.10 -15.55
C ARG A 222 25.98 2.23 -15.09
N TYR A 223 25.68 1.89 -13.83
CA TYR A 223 24.34 2.00 -13.26
C TYR A 223 23.91 3.45 -13.05
N GLN A 224 24.85 4.35 -12.73
CA GLN A 224 24.59 5.79 -12.64
C GLN A 224 24.21 6.38 -13.99
N GLU A 225 24.91 6.01 -15.06
CA GLU A 225 24.58 6.43 -16.42
C GLU A 225 23.20 5.92 -16.86
N MET A 226 22.88 4.65 -16.58
CA MET A 226 21.54 4.11 -16.86
C MET A 226 20.45 4.83 -16.06
N ALA A 227 20.70 5.17 -14.80
CA ALA A 227 19.77 5.95 -13.99
C ALA A 227 19.60 7.39 -14.51
N LYS A 228 20.68 8.03 -14.99
CA LYS A 228 20.62 9.35 -15.63
C LYS A 228 19.75 9.29 -16.89
N LYS A 229 19.92 8.28 -17.74
CA LYS A 229 19.09 8.05 -18.94
C LYS A 229 17.62 7.83 -18.58
N ASP A 230 17.33 7.00 -17.58
CA ASP A 230 15.96 6.73 -17.15
C ASP A 230 15.30 7.94 -16.47
N HIS A 231 16.10 8.78 -15.79
CA HIS A 231 15.65 10.07 -15.28
C HIS A 231 15.25 11.03 -16.41
N ALA A 232 16.05 11.10 -17.49
CA ALA A 232 15.70 11.89 -18.66
C ALA A 232 14.41 11.39 -19.34
N ARG A 233 14.21 10.07 -19.46
CA ARG A 233 12.93 9.47 -19.91
C ARG A 233 11.77 9.95 -19.04
N TYR A 234 11.88 9.80 -17.71
CA TYR A 234 10.83 10.23 -16.77
C TYR A 234 10.52 11.73 -16.89
N GLN A 235 11.53 12.58 -17.05
CA GLN A 235 11.31 14.02 -17.25
C GLN A 235 10.56 14.32 -18.55
N GLY A 236 10.89 13.63 -19.65
CA GLY A 236 10.19 13.77 -20.93
C GLY A 236 8.73 13.33 -20.85
N GLU A 237 8.48 12.16 -20.27
CA GLU A 237 7.12 11.65 -20.04
C GLU A 237 6.32 12.58 -19.11
N LEU A 238 6.95 13.09 -18.04
CA LEU A 238 6.30 14.01 -17.11
C LEU A 238 5.93 15.33 -17.79
N LYS A 239 6.79 15.88 -18.64
CA LYS A 239 6.47 17.10 -19.42
C LYS A 239 5.27 16.86 -20.33
N THR A 240 5.26 15.74 -21.05
CA THR A 240 4.15 15.36 -21.94
C THR A 240 2.85 15.17 -21.16
N PHE A 241 2.93 14.48 -20.02
CA PHE A 241 1.79 14.29 -19.12
C PHE A 241 1.26 15.63 -18.59
N LEU A 242 2.13 16.52 -18.10
CA LEU A 242 1.73 17.83 -17.60
C LEU A 242 1.12 18.71 -18.70
N ALA A 243 1.61 18.61 -19.94
CA ALA A 243 1.04 19.32 -21.08
C ALA A 243 -0.36 18.80 -21.43
N ASN A 244 -0.59 17.48 -21.34
CA ASN A 244 -1.90 16.87 -21.60
C ASN A 244 -2.93 17.19 -20.50
N HIS A 245 -2.47 17.51 -19.28
CA HIS A 245 -3.31 17.80 -18.10
C HIS A 245 -3.14 19.23 -17.56
N ALA A 246 -2.74 20.16 -18.43
CA ALA A 246 -2.54 21.58 -18.11
C ALA A 246 -3.87 22.28 -17.79
#